data_AF-A0AA86R926-F1
#
_entry.id   AF-A0AA86R926-F1
#
_cell.length_a   1.000
_cell.length_b   1.000
_cell.length_c   1.000
_cell.angle_alpha   90.00
_cell.angle_beta   90.00
_cell.angle_gamma   90.00
#
_symmetry.space_group_name_H-M   'P 1'
#
loop_
_entity.id
_entity.type
_entity.pdbx_description
1 polymer ?
#
loop_
_entity_poly.entity_id
_entity_poly.type
_entity_poly.pdbx_seq_one_letter_code
_entity_poly.pdbx_strand_id
1 'polypeptide(L)'
;MQLKAEKDNYFTKDEIQQMIKPLLCPVGAKIVDGSCTCPELAVVTNGMCTCPPYSSVVDDKCQCGQYAAMTKYGCECRDDMAMQPNGVCVCPNPSQVVIDDMCQCPVKGQILNGICQCQDGAAIVNNECQCPIDSVTVNNGPMT
;
A
#
# COMPACT_ATOMS: atom_id res chain seq x y z
N MET A 1 33.59 56.92 27.37
CA MET A 1 32.90 55.61 27.20
C MET A 1 32.34 55.57 25.79
N GLN A 2 32.91 54.74 24.92
CA GLN A 2 32.35 54.52 23.58
C GLN A 2 31.27 53.44 23.67
N LEU A 3 30.04 53.79 23.31
CA LEU A 3 29.01 52.80 22.97
C LEU A 3 29.35 52.27 21.58
N LYS A 4 29.86 51.04 21.51
CA LYS A 4 29.92 50.30 20.24
C LYS A 4 28.48 49.97 19.84
N ALA A 5 28.07 50.46 18.67
CA ALA A 5 26.82 50.05 18.05
C ALA A 5 26.96 48.60 17.58
N GLU A 6 26.19 47.67 18.17
CA GLU A 6 25.85 46.39 17.55
C GLU A 6 24.95 46.68 16.34
N LYS A 7 25.59 46.99 15.21
CA LYS A 7 24.97 46.77 13.90
C LYS A 7 25.30 45.35 13.48
N ASP A 8 24.41 44.77 12.68
CA ASP A 8 24.61 43.54 11.90
C ASP A 8 23.90 42.27 12.42
N ASN A 9 22.63 42.39 12.86
CA ASN A 9 21.76 41.23 13.04
C ASN A 9 20.42 41.36 12.29
N TYR A 10 20.47 41.92 11.07
CA TYR A 10 19.32 42.01 10.17
C TYR A 10 19.49 41.01 9.02
N PHE A 11 18.58 40.04 8.91
CA PHE A 11 18.51 39.17 7.75
C PHE A 11 18.12 39.97 6.51
N THR A 12 18.78 39.68 5.39
CA THR A 12 18.42 40.19 4.07
C THR A 12 17.08 39.61 3.61
N LYS A 13 16.42 40.29 2.68
CA LYS A 13 15.14 39.82 2.11
C LYS A 13 15.25 38.42 1.51
N ASP A 14 16.39 38.10 0.90
CA ASP A 14 16.66 36.80 0.28
C ASP A 14 16.90 35.71 1.32
N GLU A 15 17.61 36.01 2.42
CA GLU A 15 17.77 35.09 3.56
C GLU A 15 16.43 34.80 4.22
N ILE A 16 15.61 35.84 4.45
CA ILE A 16 14.25 35.67 4.95
C ILE A 16 13.46 34.80 3.97
N GLN A 17 13.46 35.09 2.67
CA GLN A 17 12.74 34.30 1.66
C GLN A 17 13.17 32.83 1.63
N GLN A 18 14.45 32.51 1.81
CA GLN A 18 14.91 31.12 1.91
C GLN A 18 14.38 30.43 3.17
N MET A 19 14.27 31.14 4.30
CA MET A 19 13.73 30.60 5.55
C MET A 19 12.22 30.32 5.52
N ILE A 20 11.44 31.14 4.81
CA ILE A 20 9.97 30.95 4.67
C ILE A 20 9.57 30.08 3.47
N LYS A 21 10.46 29.80 2.54
CA LYS A 21 10.18 28.93 1.36
C LYS A 21 9.56 27.57 1.73
N PRO A 22 10.04 26.84 2.76
CA PRO A 22 9.43 25.59 3.21
C PRO A 22 8.02 25.75 3.77
N LEU A 23 7.73 26.90 4.39
CA LEU A 23 6.41 27.21 4.96
C LEU A 23 5.35 27.50 3.88
N LEU A 24 5.77 27.79 2.65
CA LEU A 24 4.89 28.03 1.50
C LEU A 24 4.58 26.76 0.72
N CYS A 25 5.30 25.66 0.97
CA CYS A 25 5.06 24.41 0.26
C CYS A 25 3.79 23.72 0.75
N PRO A 26 3.06 23.02 -0.14
CA PRO A 26 2.00 22.14 0.29
C PRO A 26 2.50 21.10 1.29
N VAL A 27 1.66 20.73 2.25
CA VAL A 27 1.98 19.66 3.19
C VAL A 27 2.22 18.37 2.40
N GLY A 28 3.33 17.68 2.69
CA GLY A 28 3.74 16.47 1.97
C GLY A 28 4.58 16.73 0.70
N ALA A 29 4.80 17.99 0.31
CA ALA A 29 5.76 18.32 -0.74
C ALA A 29 7.19 18.34 -0.20
N LYS A 30 8.15 18.03 -1.08
CA LYS A 30 9.58 18.23 -0.86
C LYS A 30 10.07 19.45 -1.64
N ILE A 31 11.17 20.07 -1.20
CA ILE A 31 11.82 21.13 -1.97
C ILE A 31 12.90 20.49 -2.84
N VAL A 32 12.75 20.59 -4.16
CA VAL A 32 13.74 20.17 -5.15
C VAL A 32 14.08 21.39 -5.99
N ASP A 33 15.36 21.75 -6.07
CA ASP A 33 15.87 22.94 -6.79
C ASP A 33 15.12 24.23 -6.44
N GLY A 34 14.75 24.37 -5.16
CA GLY A 34 14.02 25.53 -4.66
C GLY A 34 12.55 25.60 -5.08
N SER A 35 11.99 24.56 -5.69
CA SER A 35 10.57 24.44 -6.02
C SER A 35 9.92 23.36 -5.16
N CYS A 36 8.64 23.53 -4.82
CA CYS A 36 7.89 22.51 -4.09
C CYS A 36 7.41 21.43 -5.07
N THR A 37 7.74 20.18 -4.79
CA THR A 37 7.41 19.02 -5.61
C THR A 37 6.63 18.03 -4.77
N CYS A 38 5.40 17.72 -5.20
CA CYS A 38 4.62 16.64 -4.61
C CYS A 38 5.12 15.27 -5.11
N PRO A 39 4.81 14.18 -4.39
CA PRO A 39 4.99 12.83 -4.92
C PRO A 39 4.39 12.68 -6.31
N GLU A 40 5.01 11.84 -7.14
CA GLU A 40 4.48 11.54 -8.48
C GLU A 40 3.05 11.01 -8.36
N LEU A 41 2.15 11.49 -9.24
CA LEU A 41 0.71 11.22 -9.27
C LEU A 41 -0.12 11.83 -8.13
N ALA A 42 0.50 12.53 -7.16
CA ALA A 42 -0.24 13.33 -6.20
C ALA A 42 -0.70 14.65 -6.83
N VAL A 43 -1.84 15.16 -6.35
CA VAL A 43 -2.37 16.48 -6.72
C VAL A 43 -2.44 17.37 -5.50
N VAL A 44 -2.25 18.67 -5.67
CA VAL A 44 -2.40 19.62 -4.57
C VAL A 44 -3.88 19.91 -4.35
N THR A 45 -4.41 19.49 -3.20
CA THR A 45 -5.77 19.79 -2.75
C THR A 45 -5.69 20.51 -1.40
N ASN A 46 -6.28 21.70 -1.29
CA ASN A 46 -6.27 22.50 -0.05
C ASN A 46 -4.87 22.69 0.58
N GLY A 47 -3.84 22.88 -0.26
CA GLY A 47 -2.47 23.07 0.22
C GLY A 47 -1.81 21.81 0.76
N MET A 48 -2.32 20.62 0.44
CA MET A 48 -1.71 19.33 0.74
C MET A 48 -1.51 18.52 -0.54
N CYS A 49 -0.38 17.83 -0.67
CA CYS A 49 -0.20 16.81 -1.70
C CYS A 49 -1.05 15.60 -1.33
N THR A 50 -2.08 15.32 -2.13
CA THR A 50 -3.02 14.22 -1.89
C THR A 50 -2.86 13.18 -2.98
N CYS A 51 -2.59 11.94 -2.58
CA CYS A 51 -2.62 10.80 -3.48
C CYS A 51 -4.06 10.40 -3.83
N PRO A 52 -4.27 9.75 -4.99
CA PRO A 52 -5.57 9.20 -5.36
C PRO A 52 -6.13 8.23 -4.31
N PRO A 53 -7.45 7.97 -4.29
CA PRO A 53 -8.07 7.02 -3.37
C PRO A 53 -7.39 5.64 -3.40
N TYR A 54 -7.28 5.02 -2.22
CA TYR A 54 -6.69 3.68 -2.03
C TYR A 54 -5.21 3.55 -2.44
N SER A 55 -4.50 4.67 -2.53
CA SER A 55 -3.05 4.70 -2.76
C SER A 55 -2.31 5.35 -1.59
N SER A 56 -1.02 5.07 -1.50
CA SER A 56 -0.14 5.64 -0.48
C SER A 56 1.20 6.06 -1.10
N VAL A 57 1.93 6.94 -0.43
CA VAL A 57 3.25 7.39 -0.91
C VAL A 57 4.29 6.32 -0.59
N VAL A 58 4.92 5.78 -1.64
CA VAL A 58 6.06 4.86 -1.57
C VAL A 58 7.10 5.37 -2.58
N ASP A 59 8.33 5.57 -2.12
CA ASP A 59 9.44 6.10 -2.94
C ASP A 59 9.07 7.36 -3.74
N ASP A 60 8.48 8.35 -3.06
CA ASP A 60 8.04 9.63 -3.65
C ASP A 60 7.03 9.51 -4.79
N LYS A 61 6.27 8.41 -4.83
CA LYS A 61 5.19 8.18 -5.78
C LYS A 61 3.95 7.65 -5.09
N CYS A 62 2.77 8.05 -5.55
CA CYS A 62 1.53 7.40 -5.13
C CYS A 62 1.45 6.00 -5.76
N GLN A 63 1.39 4.97 -4.93
CA GLN A 63 1.33 3.57 -5.34
C GLN A 63 0.10 2.89 -4.76
N CYS A 64 -0.46 1.97 -5.54
CA CYS A 64 -1.57 1.12 -5.13
C CYS A 64 -1.10 -0.05 -4.27
N GLY A 65 -2.00 -0.58 -3.44
CA GLY A 65 -1.75 -1.80 -2.69
C GLY A 65 -1.63 -3.03 -3.60
N GLN A 66 -1.31 -4.16 -2.98
CA GLN A 66 -1.14 -5.43 -3.70
C GLN A 66 -2.40 -5.80 -4.50
N TYR A 67 -2.18 -6.28 -5.72
CA TYR A 67 -3.20 -6.66 -6.71
C TYR A 67 -4.15 -5.53 -7.16
N ALA A 68 -3.90 -4.29 -6.77
CA ALA A 68 -4.59 -3.11 -7.28
C ALA A 68 -3.80 -2.42 -8.39
N ALA A 69 -4.49 -1.78 -9.33
CA ALA A 69 -3.89 -1.00 -10.41
C ALA A 69 -4.34 0.46 -10.35
N MET A 70 -3.43 1.38 -10.69
CA MET A 70 -3.73 2.81 -10.75
C MET A 70 -4.57 3.13 -12.00
N THR A 71 -5.72 3.76 -11.79
CA THR A 71 -6.60 4.27 -12.85
C THR A 71 -6.70 5.80 -12.75
N LYS A 72 -7.50 6.41 -13.65
CA LYS A 72 -7.81 7.84 -13.57
C LYS A 72 -8.60 8.25 -12.31
N TYR A 73 -9.22 7.30 -11.62
CA TYR A 73 -10.07 7.55 -10.46
C TYR A 73 -9.45 7.13 -9.12
N GLY A 74 -8.28 6.50 -9.16
CA GLY A 74 -7.62 5.93 -7.99
C GLY A 74 -7.21 4.49 -8.24
N CYS A 75 -6.94 3.76 -7.18
CA CYS A 75 -6.64 2.34 -7.31
C CYS A 75 -7.92 1.53 -7.45
N GLU A 76 -7.92 0.57 -8.37
CA GLU A 76 -9.01 -0.36 -8.61
C GLU A 76 -8.49 -1.80 -8.53
N CYS A 77 -9.31 -2.70 -8.01
CA CYS A 77 -9.06 -4.14 -8.03
C CYS A 77 -9.43 -4.73 -9.38
N ARG A 78 -8.89 -5.90 -9.68
CA ARG A 78 -9.42 -6.76 -10.74
C ARG A 78 -10.85 -7.21 -10.39
N ASP A 79 -11.61 -7.58 -11.42
CA ASP A 79 -13.05 -7.87 -11.32
C ASP A 79 -13.42 -8.98 -10.31
N ASP A 80 -12.51 -9.91 -10.04
CA ASP A 80 -12.69 -11.05 -9.15
C ASP A 80 -12.22 -10.79 -7.71
N MET A 81 -11.78 -9.57 -7.40
CA MET A 81 -11.23 -9.18 -6.11
C MET A 81 -12.01 -8.04 -5.46
N ALA A 82 -11.89 -7.92 -4.14
CA ALA A 82 -12.51 -6.86 -3.34
C ALA A 82 -11.46 -5.95 -2.72
N MET A 83 -11.68 -4.63 -2.83
CA MET A 83 -10.83 -3.59 -2.24
C MET A 83 -10.98 -3.56 -0.72
N GLN A 84 -9.88 -3.68 0.01
CA GLN A 84 -9.83 -3.47 1.45
C GLN A 84 -9.61 -1.98 1.79
N PRO A 85 -9.93 -1.53 3.03
CA PRO A 85 -9.75 -0.13 3.42
C PRO A 85 -8.32 0.40 3.30
N ASN A 86 -7.31 -0.48 3.35
CA ASN A 86 -5.90 -0.13 3.18
C ASN A 86 -5.45 -0.08 1.70
N GLY A 87 -6.37 -0.27 0.75
CA GLY A 87 -6.09 -0.26 -0.68
C GLY A 87 -5.50 -1.56 -1.24
N VAL A 88 -5.44 -2.63 -0.43
CA VAL A 88 -5.05 -3.96 -0.90
C VAL A 88 -6.28 -4.70 -1.43
N CYS A 89 -6.13 -5.39 -2.56
CA CYS A 89 -7.18 -6.23 -3.10
C CYS A 89 -7.03 -7.67 -2.57
N VAL A 90 -8.15 -8.28 -2.20
CA VAL A 90 -8.19 -9.66 -1.68
C VAL A 90 -9.32 -10.43 -2.36
N CYS A 91 -9.24 -11.76 -2.31
CA CYS A 91 -10.35 -12.58 -2.78
C CYS A 91 -11.60 -12.35 -1.93
N PRO A 92 -12.78 -12.19 -2.56
CA PRO A 92 -14.02 -11.89 -1.85
C PRO A 92 -14.48 -13.07 -0.97
N ASN A 93 -14.15 -14.30 -1.38
CA ASN A 93 -14.35 -15.48 -0.54
C ASN A 93 -13.07 -15.76 0.26
N PRO A 94 -13.13 -15.80 1.61
CA PRO A 94 -11.96 -16.03 2.46
C PRO A 94 -11.32 -17.41 2.29
N SER A 95 -12.03 -18.36 1.66
CA SER A 95 -11.48 -19.69 1.34
C SER A 95 -10.68 -19.74 0.03
N GLN A 96 -10.72 -18.66 -0.77
CA GLN A 96 -9.95 -18.54 -2.00
C GLN A 96 -8.59 -17.93 -1.74
N VAL A 97 -7.66 -18.21 -2.66
CA VAL A 97 -6.32 -17.65 -2.70
C VAL A 97 -6.05 -17.08 -4.09
N VAL A 98 -5.03 -16.23 -4.18
CA VAL A 98 -4.58 -15.69 -5.47
C VAL A 98 -3.60 -16.66 -6.11
N ILE A 99 -4.01 -17.28 -7.22
CA ILE A 99 -3.20 -18.16 -8.07
C ILE A 99 -3.22 -17.58 -9.48
N ASP A 100 -2.04 -17.35 -10.06
CA ASP A 100 -1.88 -16.70 -11.37
C ASP A 100 -2.67 -15.40 -11.49
N ASP A 101 -2.59 -14.57 -10.45
CA ASP A 101 -3.32 -13.31 -10.28
C ASP A 101 -4.86 -13.39 -10.33
N MET A 102 -5.44 -14.58 -10.14
CA MET A 102 -6.88 -14.78 -10.04
C MET A 102 -7.27 -15.44 -8.73
N CYS A 103 -8.48 -15.16 -8.27
CA CYS A 103 -9.06 -15.79 -7.09
C CYS A 103 -9.57 -17.19 -7.41
N GLN A 104 -8.90 -18.18 -6.82
CA GLN A 104 -9.13 -19.59 -7.07
C GLN A 104 -9.14 -20.39 -5.76
N CYS A 105 -9.64 -21.62 -5.82
CA CYS A 105 -9.44 -22.53 -4.70
C CYS A 105 -7.96 -22.90 -4.58
N PRO A 106 -7.44 -23.07 -3.35
CA PRO A 106 -6.09 -23.54 -3.14
C PRO A 106 -5.86 -24.88 -3.84
N VAL A 107 -4.62 -25.17 -4.21
CA VAL A 107 -4.24 -26.46 -4.79
C VAL A 107 -4.60 -27.58 -3.81
N LYS A 108 -5.19 -28.67 -4.32
CA LYS A 108 -5.79 -29.79 -3.55
C LYS A 108 -7.01 -29.42 -2.70
N GLY A 109 -7.50 -28.18 -2.78
CA GLY A 109 -8.81 -27.79 -2.27
C GLY A 109 -9.95 -28.33 -3.12
N GLN A 110 -11.10 -28.55 -2.51
CA GLN A 110 -12.32 -28.96 -3.18
C GLN A 110 -13.39 -27.89 -3.02
N ILE A 111 -14.27 -27.74 -4.02
CA ILE A 111 -15.43 -26.85 -3.91
C ILE A 111 -16.57 -27.61 -3.25
N LEU A 112 -16.97 -27.20 -2.05
CA LEU A 112 -18.17 -27.68 -1.39
C LEU A 112 -19.11 -26.50 -1.13
N ASN A 113 -20.34 -26.57 -1.66
CA ASN A 113 -21.35 -25.50 -1.54
C ASN A 113 -20.85 -24.12 -1.99
N GLY A 114 -20.01 -24.06 -3.01
CA GLY A 114 -19.46 -22.80 -3.55
C GLY A 114 -18.33 -22.18 -2.70
N ILE A 115 -17.83 -22.91 -1.70
CA ILE A 115 -16.71 -22.50 -0.85
C ILE A 115 -15.57 -23.50 -1.05
N CYS A 116 -14.33 -23.04 -1.04
CA CYS A 116 -13.17 -23.92 -1.10
C CYS A 116 -12.93 -24.55 0.28
N GLN A 117 -12.75 -25.86 0.33
CA GLN A 117 -12.41 -26.58 1.54
C GLN A 117 -11.15 -27.42 1.32
N CYS A 118 -10.24 -27.33 2.28
CA CYS A 118 -9.19 -28.33 2.43
C CYS A 118 -9.75 -29.58 3.12
N GLN A 119 -9.12 -30.73 2.92
CA GLN A 119 -9.45 -31.95 3.66
C GLN A 119 -9.31 -31.74 5.17
N ASP A 120 -10.02 -32.53 5.96
CA ASP A 120 -10.07 -32.40 7.42
C ASP A 120 -8.65 -32.33 8.03
N GLY A 121 -8.41 -31.25 8.78
CA GLY A 121 -7.13 -30.99 9.44
C GLY A 121 -6.06 -30.30 8.59
N ALA A 122 -6.28 -30.09 7.30
CA ALA A 122 -5.36 -29.32 6.45
C ALA A 122 -5.67 -27.82 6.49
N ALA A 123 -4.61 -27.00 6.45
CA ALA A 123 -4.67 -25.54 6.39
C ALA A 123 -4.15 -25.06 5.04
N ILE A 124 -4.56 -23.84 4.64
CA ILE A 124 -4.03 -23.21 3.44
C ILE A 124 -2.65 -22.63 3.76
N VAL A 125 -1.61 -23.12 3.08
CA VAL A 125 -0.23 -22.66 3.19
C VAL A 125 0.33 -22.51 1.78
N ASN A 126 0.87 -21.33 1.45
CA ASN A 126 1.42 -21.04 0.13
C ASN A 126 0.49 -21.43 -1.03
N ASN A 127 -0.79 -21.05 -0.93
CA ASN A 127 -1.85 -21.35 -1.91
C ASN A 127 -2.19 -22.85 -2.08
N GLU A 128 -1.71 -23.72 -1.20
CA GLU A 128 -2.05 -25.16 -1.21
C GLU A 128 -2.68 -25.58 0.11
N CYS A 129 -3.57 -26.58 0.05
CA CYS A 129 -4.01 -27.28 1.25
C CYS A 129 -2.90 -28.22 1.75
N GLN A 130 -2.37 -27.95 2.94
CA GLN A 130 -1.29 -28.69 3.56
C GLN A 130 -1.68 -29.16 4.96
N CYS A 131 -1.37 -30.42 5.29
CA CYS A 131 -1.52 -30.92 6.65
C CYS A 131 -0.42 -30.33 7.54
N PRO A 132 -0.73 -29.91 8.78
CA PRO A 132 0.29 -29.52 9.74
C PRO A 132 1.28 -30.68 9.95
N ILE A 133 2.56 -30.38 10.06
CA ILE A 133 3.64 -31.39 10.17
C ILE A 133 3.44 -32.31 11.39
N ASP A 134 2.67 -31.87 12.40
CA ASP A 134 2.36 -32.62 13.62
C ASP A 134 1.09 -33.48 13.51
N SER A 135 0.43 -33.54 12.34
CA SER A 135 -0.71 -34.42 12.14
C SER A 135 -0.22 -35.87 12.04
N VAL A 136 -0.27 -36.59 13.17
CA VAL A 136 -0.14 -38.05 13.18
C VAL A 136 -1.28 -38.60 12.33
N THR A 137 -0.93 -39.27 11.22
CA THR A 137 -1.86 -40.10 10.46
C THR A 137 -2.27 -41.29 11.32
N VAL A 138 -3.27 -41.11 12.18
CA VAL A 138 -4.07 -42.22 12.69
C VAL A 138 -5.04 -42.60 11.57
N ASN A 139 -4.62 -43.43 10.63
CA ASN A 139 -5.41 -44.54 10.08
C ASN A 139 -4.63 -45.28 8.97
N ASN A 140 -4.48 -46.58 9.18
CA ASN A 140 -3.86 -47.53 8.27
C ASN A 140 -4.56 -47.60 6.91
N GLY A 141 -3.81 -47.40 5.83
CA GLY A 141 -4.19 -47.79 4.47
C GLY A 141 -3.16 -47.31 3.44
N PRO A 142 -2.68 -48.17 2.52
CA PRO A 142 -1.77 -47.72 1.46
C PRO A 142 -2.53 -46.83 0.47
N MET A 143 -1.90 -45.75 0.03
CA MET A 143 -2.37 -45.01 -1.15
C MET A 143 -2.15 -45.91 -2.38
N THR A 144 -3.24 -46.33 -3.02
CA THR A 144 -3.27 -46.87 -4.39
C THR A 144 -3.97 -45.89 -5.29
#